data_AF-A0A5C3LE97-F1
#
_entry.id   AF-A0A5C3LE97-F1
#
_cell.length_a   1.000
_cell.length_b   1.000
_cell.length_c   1.000
_cell.angle_alpha   90.00
_cell.angle_beta   90.00
_cell.angle_gamma   90.00
#
_symmetry.space_group_name_H-M   'P 1'
#
loop_
_entity.id
_entity.type
_entity.pdbx_description
1 polymer ?
#
loop_
_entity_poly.entity_id
_entity_poly.type
_entity_poly.pdbx_seq_one_letter_code
_entity_poly.pdbx_strand_id
1 'polypeptide(L)'
;LGFLCQNQKLDLLDYKHYEEIRDNLLRSSIGRAALMRGGIIWRLAYNVVSLKEVTKGPSPTASQFGVIVGVDAGWNLIDDGISPSAEDIICGVYKRPTGNGQQTADYSWWP
;
A
#
# COMPACT_ATOMS: atom_id res chain seq x y z
N LEU A 1 7.50 -0.79 8.08
CA LEU A 1 8.82 -1.45 8.00
C LEU A 1 9.98 -0.45 7.95
N GLY A 2 9.88 0.66 7.23
CA GLY A 2 10.77 1.81 7.44
C GLY A 2 12.26 1.53 7.17
N PHE A 3 13.14 2.10 8.00
CA PHE A 3 14.59 1.97 7.90
C PHE A 3 15.12 0.89 8.83
N LEU A 4 15.87 -0.07 8.29
CA LEU A 4 16.56 -1.10 9.07
C LEU A 4 18.06 -0.79 9.18
N CYS A 5 18.67 -1.19 10.29
CA CYS A 5 20.13 -1.16 10.42
C CYS A 5 20.77 -2.14 9.42
N GLN A 6 21.97 -1.81 8.92
CA GLN A 6 22.63 -2.52 7.82
C GLN A 6 22.71 -4.05 8.02
N ASN A 7 22.93 -4.50 9.26
CA ASN A 7 23.12 -5.91 9.62
C ASN A 7 21.93 -6.55 10.34
N GLN A 8 20.77 -5.89 10.42
CA GLN A 8 19.60 -6.49 11.05
C GLN A 8 19.13 -7.69 10.22
N LYS A 9 19.10 -8.88 10.84
CA LYS A 9 18.54 -10.08 10.19
C LYS A 9 17.03 -10.05 10.38
N LEU A 10 16.30 -10.13 9.27
CA LEU A 10 14.84 -10.23 9.32
C LEU A 10 14.45 -11.68 9.58
N ASP A 11 13.45 -11.87 10.42
CA ASP A 11 12.94 -13.20 10.77
C ASP A 11 11.42 -13.33 10.57
N LEU A 12 10.85 -14.43 11.06
CA LEU A 12 9.42 -14.72 10.95
C LEU A 12 8.56 -13.74 11.77
N LEU A 13 9.09 -13.16 12.85
CA LEU A 13 8.36 -12.19 13.66
C LEU A 13 8.26 -10.85 12.92
N ASP A 14 9.34 -10.41 12.27
CA ASP A 14 9.32 -9.22 11.42
C ASP A 14 8.31 -9.35 10.27
N TYR A 15 8.27 -10.53 9.65
CA TYR A 15 7.31 -10.82 8.57
C TYR A 15 5.85 -10.77 9.08
N LYS A 16 5.57 -11.38 10.24
CA LYS A 16 4.22 -11.31 10.83
C LYS A 16 3.81 -9.88 11.19
N HIS A 17 4.73 -9.11 11.75
CA HIS A 17 4.48 -7.71 12.07
C HIS A 17 4.19 -6.88 10.81
N TYR A 18 4.91 -7.17 9.72
CA TYR A 18 4.60 -6.61 8.40
C TYR A 18 3.17 -6.96 7.95
N GLU A 19 2.77 -8.24 8.03
CA GLU A 19 1.43 -8.67 7.61
C GLU A 19 0.34 -7.97 8.43
N GLU A 20 0.53 -7.82 9.74
CA GLU A 20 -0.40 -7.07 10.60
C GLU A 20 -0.56 -5.61 10.15
N ILE A 21 0.55 -4.92 9.88
CA ILE A 21 0.52 -3.53 9.39
C ILE A 21 -0.16 -3.45 8.02
N ARG A 22 0.20 -4.34 7.10
CA ARG A 22 -0.39 -4.41 5.75
C ARG A 22 -1.89 -4.62 5.84
N ASP A 23 -2.33 -5.62 6.60
CA ASP A 23 -3.73 -5.99 6.68
C ASP A 23 -4.56 -4.89 7.35
N ASN A 24 -4.02 -4.21 8.35
CA ASN A 24 -4.67 -3.05 8.96
C ASN A 24 -4.82 -1.89 7.95
N LEU A 25 -3.81 -1.65 7.11
CA LEU A 25 -3.89 -0.66 6.04
C LEU A 25 -4.93 -1.05 4.99
N LEU A 26 -4.94 -2.32 4.55
CA LEU A 26 -5.89 -2.84 3.57
C LEU A 26 -7.34 -2.89 4.10
N ARG A 27 -7.56 -2.95 5.42
CA ARG A 27 -8.91 -2.84 6.00
C ARG A 27 -9.45 -1.39 6.01
N SER A 28 -8.62 -0.40 5.66
CA SER A 28 -9.06 0.99 5.48
C SER A 28 -9.62 1.25 4.07
N SER A 29 -9.95 2.50 3.74
CA SER A 29 -10.38 2.91 2.39
C SER A 29 -9.37 2.55 1.30
N ILE A 30 -8.09 2.45 1.65
CA ILE A 30 -7.01 2.05 0.73
C ILE A 30 -7.23 0.63 0.17
N GLY A 31 -7.85 -0.27 0.93
CA GLY A 31 -8.11 -1.64 0.50
C GLY A 31 -8.92 -1.74 -0.78
N ARG A 32 -9.94 -0.89 -0.91
CA ARG A 32 -10.78 -0.84 -2.11
C ARG A 32 -9.99 -0.37 -3.32
N ALA A 33 -9.21 0.70 -3.17
CA ALA A 33 -8.32 1.19 -4.22
C ALA A 33 -7.26 0.14 -4.61
N ALA A 34 -6.71 -0.59 -3.62
CA ALA A 34 -5.74 -1.66 -3.83
C ALA A 34 -6.34 -2.82 -4.66
N LEU A 35 -7.60 -3.18 -4.41
CA LEU A 35 -8.31 -4.16 -5.24
C LEU A 35 -8.55 -3.67 -6.69
N MET A 36 -8.56 -2.36 -6.95
CA MET A 36 -8.80 -1.83 -8.29
C MET A 36 -7.50 -1.58 -9.09
N ARG A 37 -6.34 -1.54 -8.42
CA ARG A 37 -5.02 -1.20 -9.00
C ARG A 37 -4.45 -2.28 -9.94
N GLY A 38 -4.89 -3.53 -9.81
CA GLY A 38 -4.29 -4.68 -10.49
C GLY A 38 -2.89 -5.05 -9.96
N GLY A 39 -2.16 -5.90 -10.69
CA GLY A 39 -0.77 -6.25 -10.36
C GLY A 39 -0.58 -6.95 -9.02
N ILE A 40 0.60 -6.75 -8.39
CA ILE A 40 0.92 -7.33 -7.08
C ILE A 40 0.05 -6.75 -5.96
N ILE A 41 -0.29 -5.46 -6.04
CA ILE A 41 -1.13 -4.77 -5.05
C ILE A 41 -2.52 -5.44 -4.96
N TRP A 42 -3.15 -5.75 -6.11
CA TRP A 42 -4.40 -6.51 -6.13
C TRP A 42 -4.26 -7.88 -5.49
N ARG A 43 -3.20 -8.63 -5.84
CA ARG A 43 -2.97 -9.98 -5.30
C ARG A 43 -2.84 -9.99 -3.78
N LEU A 44 -2.17 -8.98 -3.21
CA LEU A 44 -2.01 -8.84 -1.77
C LEU A 44 -3.29 -8.35 -1.07
N ALA A 45 -4.08 -7.50 -1.74
CA ALA A 45 -5.36 -7.05 -1.22
C ALA A 45 -6.45 -8.13 -1.24
N TYR A 46 -6.41 -9.04 -2.22
CA TYR A 46 -7.47 -10.02 -2.50
C TYR A 46 -7.85 -10.90 -1.30
N ASN A 47 -6.88 -11.29 -0.47
CA ASN A 47 -7.13 -12.15 0.68
C ASN A 47 -7.58 -11.40 1.94
N VAL A 48 -7.51 -10.06 1.94
CA VAL A 48 -7.82 -9.22 3.10
C VAL A 48 -9.13 -8.46 2.91
N VAL A 49 -9.42 -8.03 1.68
CA VAL A 49 -10.54 -7.15 1.36
C VAL A 49 -11.57 -7.90 0.54
N SER A 50 -12.84 -7.83 0.94
CA SER A 50 -13.93 -8.43 0.19
C SER A 50 -14.14 -7.72 -1.14
N LEU A 51 -14.29 -8.48 -2.24
CA LEU A 51 -14.65 -7.93 -3.55
C LEU A 51 -15.95 -7.10 -3.52
N LYS A 52 -16.85 -7.35 -2.56
CA LYS A 52 -18.06 -6.54 -2.37
C LYS A 52 -17.75 -5.08 -2.07
N GLU A 53 -16.62 -4.77 -1.44
CA GLU A 53 -16.23 -3.39 -1.14
C GLU A 53 -16.05 -2.55 -2.40
N VAL A 54 -15.61 -3.14 -3.51
CA VAL A 54 -15.47 -2.44 -4.81
C VAL A 54 -16.83 -1.94 -5.32
N THR A 55 -17.92 -2.61 -4.96
CA THR A 55 -19.28 -2.23 -5.42
C THR A 55 -19.90 -1.09 -4.61
N LYS A 56 -19.32 -0.69 -3.47
CA LYS A 56 -19.89 0.35 -2.59
C LYS A 56 -19.57 1.78 -3.04
N GLY A 57 -18.75 1.95 -4.07
CA GLY A 57 -18.27 3.27 -4.52
C GLY A 57 -17.14 3.84 -3.65
N PRO A 58 -16.73 5.10 -3.89
CA PRO A 58 -15.67 5.77 -3.14
C PRO A 58 -15.98 5.89 -1.65
N SER A 59 -14.95 5.83 -0.80
CA SER A 59 -15.13 6.06 0.63
C SER A 59 -15.55 7.51 0.95
N PRO A 60 -16.17 7.78 2.11
CA PRO A 60 -16.47 9.15 2.54
C PRO A 60 -15.23 10.07 2.56
N THR A 61 -14.05 9.47 2.79
CA THR A 61 -12.77 10.18 2.84
C THR A 61 -12.16 10.48 1.47
N ALA A 62 -12.71 9.92 0.39
CA ALA A 62 -12.24 10.17 -0.97
C ALA A 62 -12.30 11.66 -1.34
N SER A 63 -13.29 12.38 -0.81
CA SER A 63 -13.42 13.83 -1.02
C SER A 63 -12.20 14.64 -0.54
N GLN A 64 -11.47 14.14 0.47
CA GLN A 64 -10.32 14.82 1.08
C GLN A 64 -8.98 14.21 0.67
N PHE A 65 -8.91 12.90 0.52
CA PHE A 65 -7.65 12.15 0.31
C PHE A 65 -7.65 11.30 -0.97
N GLY A 66 -8.72 11.38 -1.75
CA GLY A 66 -8.84 10.65 -3.01
C GLY A 66 -7.98 11.23 -4.12
N VAL A 67 -8.05 10.58 -5.27
CA VAL A 67 -7.35 10.95 -6.50
C VAL A 67 -8.35 11.23 -7.60
N ILE A 68 -8.00 12.15 -8.49
CA ILE A 68 -8.80 12.41 -9.69
C ILE A 68 -8.59 11.23 -10.64
N VAL A 69 -9.66 10.50 -10.92
CA VAL A 69 -9.67 9.34 -11.83
C VAL A 69 -10.18 9.70 -13.22
N GLY A 70 -10.77 10.88 -13.38
CA GLY A 70 -11.26 11.38 -14.66
C GLY A 70 -11.87 12.77 -14.53
N VAL A 71 -12.25 13.33 -15.68
CA VAL A 71 -12.98 14.59 -15.76
C VAL A 71 -14.17 14.38 -16.69
N ASP A 72 -15.37 14.74 -16.23
CA ASP A 72 -16.59 14.66 -17.04
C ASP A 72 -17.36 15.98 -16.93
N ALA A 73 -17.74 16.55 -18.08
CA ALA A 73 -18.46 17.83 -18.18
C ALA A 73 -17.87 18.98 -17.32
N GLY A 74 -16.54 19.01 -17.14
CA GLY A 74 -15.84 20.00 -16.30
C GLY A 74 -15.77 19.68 -14.81
N TRP A 75 -16.31 18.54 -14.38
CA TRP A 75 -16.25 18.05 -13.01
C TRP A 75 -15.16 16.99 -12.85
N ASN A 76 -14.38 17.11 -11.78
CA ASN A 76 -13.40 16.08 -11.42
C ASN A 76 -14.11 14.88 -10.79
N LEU A 77 -13.90 13.70 -11.36
CA LEU A 77 -14.32 12.43 -10.79
C LEU A 77 -13.24 11.99 -9.79
N ILE A 78 -13.61 11.84 -8.53
CA ILE A 78 -12.70 11.51 -7.44
C ILE A 78 -13.00 10.10 -6.94
N ASP A 79 -11.96 9.30 -6.77
CA ASP A 79 -12.04 7.99 -6.14
C ASP A 79 -10.96 7.81 -5.05
N ASP A 80 -11.04 6.76 -4.23
CA ASP A 80 -9.98 6.47 -3.26
C ASP A 80 -8.63 6.24 -3.97
N GLY A 81 -7.57 6.82 -3.42
CA GLY A 81 -6.22 6.69 -3.92
C GLY A 81 -5.34 5.81 -3.05
N ILE A 82 -4.20 5.41 -3.60
CA ILE A 82 -3.10 4.78 -2.85
C ILE A 82 -1.89 5.70 -2.99
N SER A 83 -1.37 6.18 -1.87
CA SER A 83 -0.13 6.96 -1.87
C SER A 83 1.08 6.04 -2.15
N PRO A 84 2.19 6.56 -2.68
CA PRO A 84 3.41 5.76 -2.86
C PRO A 84 3.88 5.09 -1.56
N SER A 85 3.75 5.79 -0.43
CA SER A 85 4.06 5.22 0.89
C SER A 85 3.15 4.05 1.29
N ALA A 86 1.88 4.07 0.89
CA ALA A 86 0.95 2.97 1.12
C ALA A 86 1.26 1.79 0.18
N GLU A 87 1.68 2.05 -1.07
CA GLU A 87 2.17 1.01 -1.97
C GLU A 87 3.42 0.32 -1.40
N ASP A 88 4.38 1.09 -0.89
CA ASP A 88 5.57 0.57 -0.22
C ASP A 88 5.19 -0.34 0.97
N ILE A 89 4.23 0.09 1.81
CA ILE A 89 3.76 -0.74 2.93
C ILE A 89 3.10 -2.01 2.41
N ILE A 90 2.21 -1.94 1.42
CA ILE A 90 1.51 -3.11 0.87
C ILE A 90 2.53 -4.11 0.31
N CYS A 91 3.46 -3.62 -0.50
CA CYS A 91 4.54 -4.39 -1.10
C CYS A 91 5.64 -4.79 -0.10
N GLY A 92 5.49 -4.49 1.20
CA GLY A 92 6.46 -4.92 2.21
C GLY A 92 7.85 -4.33 2.01
N VAL A 93 7.94 -3.11 1.49
CA VAL A 93 9.20 -2.43 1.22
C VAL A 93 9.86 -1.97 2.52
N TYR A 94 11.17 -2.19 2.61
CA TYR A 94 12.03 -1.73 3.68
C TYR A 94 13.36 -1.23 3.13
N LYS A 95 13.95 -0.23 3.79
CA LYS A 95 15.19 0.40 3.34
C LYS A 95 16.38 -0.06 4.18
N ARG A 96 17.50 -0.38 3.54
CA ARG A 96 18.78 -0.66 4.22
C ARG A 96 19.87 0.29 3.72
N PRO A 97 20.74 0.80 4.62
CA PRO A 97 21.96 1.50 4.21
C PRO A 97 22.83 0.62 3.33
N THR A 98 23.38 1.19 2.25
CA THR A 98 24.32 0.46 1.37
C THR A 98 25.75 0.45 1.91
N GLY A 99 26.02 1.22 2.97
CA GLY A 99 27.36 1.47 3.50
C GLY A 99 28.09 2.64 2.83
N ASN A 100 27.51 3.26 1.79
CA ASN A 100 28.08 4.40 1.08
C ASN A 100 27.39 5.71 1.50
N GLY A 101 27.86 6.32 2.58
CA GLY A 101 27.31 7.57 3.09
C GLY A 101 25.83 7.46 3.47
N GLN A 102 24.99 8.32 2.90
CA GLN A 102 23.54 8.35 3.15
C GLN A 102 22.72 7.51 2.15
N GLN A 103 23.38 6.74 1.28
CA GLN A 103 22.68 5.92 0.29
C GLN A 103 21.94 4.75 0.97
N THR A 104 20.70 4.53 0.55
CA THR A 104 19.88 3.39 0.94
C THR A 104 19.45 2.60 -0.29
N ALA A 105 19.19 1.31 -0.09
CA ALA A 105 18.59 0.42 -1.08
C ALA A 105 17.23 -0.06 -0.57
N ASP A 106 16.29 -0.18 -1.50
CA ASP A 106 14.94 -0.65 -1.24
C ASP A 106 14.88 -2.15 -1.46
N TYR A 107 14.35 -2.86 -0.47
CA TYR A 107 14.15 -4.29 -0.45
C TYR A 107 12.68 -4.58 -0.19
N SER A 108 12.20 -5.75 -0.59
CA SER A 108 10.79 -6.14 -0.50
C SER A 108 10.66 -7.56 0.03
N TRP A 109 9.57 -7.82 0.75
CA TRP A 109 9.17 -9.19 1.12
C TRP A 109 8.56 -9.98 -0.05
N TRP A 110 8.18 -9.29 -1.12
CA TRP A 110 7.64 -9.88 -2.35
C TRP A 110 8.61 -9.73 -3.51
N PRO A 111 8.67 -10.73 -4.41
CA PRO A 111 9.54 -10.74 -5.58
C PRO A 111 9.16 -9.68 -6.62
#